data_AF-A0A928SBY4-F1
#
_entry.id   AF-A0A928SBY4-F1
#
_cell.length_a   1.000
_cell.length_b   1.000
_cell.length_c   1.000
_cell.angle_alpha   90.00
_cell.angle_beta   90.00
_cell.angle_gamma   90.00
#
_symmetry.space_group_name_H-M   'P 1'
#
loop_
_entity.id
_entity.type
_entity.pdbx_description
1 polymer ?
#
loop_
_entity_poly.entity_id
_entity_poly.type
_entity_poly.pdbx_seq_one_letter_code
_entity_poly.pdbx_strand_id
1 'polypeptide(L)'
;MAKSAPLRVWDEQINDYKLVDVTREQIVEAFKQYNIDYPKNDYHDEGHNPWLEDDIERPGAYEWAVWYEGRCYPGKYILRFVTGYGGFYGGWGNTKTNTVFDTLGFKVTPRPQLDRNWQP
;
A
#
# COMPACT_ATOMS: atom_id res chain seq x y z
N MET A 1 22.60 1.77 9.17
CA MET A 1 21.39 1.78 10.02
C MET A 1 20.22 1.33 9.15
N ALA A 2 19.37 0.41 9.63
CA ALA A 2 18.15 0.06 8.92
C ALA A 2 17.24 1.31 8.84
N LYS A 3 16.65 1.58 7.68
CA LYS A 3 15.74 2.73 7.52
C LYS A 3 14.39 2.38 8.15
N SER A 4 13.91 3.26 9.03
CA SER A 4 12.55 3.22 9.58
C SER A 4 11.78 4.49 9.21
N ALA A 5 10.45 4.39 9.25
CA ALA A 5 9.55 5.51 9.05
C ALA A 5 8.37 5.40 10.03
N PRO A 6 7.95 6.52 10.65
CA PRO A 6 6.79 6.51 11.53
C PRO A 6 5.50 6.44 10.71
N LEU A 7 4.60 5.55 11.11
CA LEU A 7 3.27 5.40 10.54
C LEU A 7 2.21 5.61 11.61
N ARG A 8 1.21 6.45 11.30
CA ARG A 8 0.06 6.66 12.16
C ARG A 8 -1.04 5.65 11.87
N VAL A 9 -1.33 4.79 12.83
CA VAL A 9 -2.36 3.73 12.74
C VAL A 9 -3.48 4.00 13.73
N TRP A 10 -4.71 3.62 13.37
CA TRP A 10 -5.85 3.62 14.29
C TRP A 10 -5.83 2.35 15.13
N ASP A 11 -5.88 2.50 16.45
CA ASP A 11 -5.90 1.38 17.39
C ASP A 11 -7.25 1.33 18.13
N GLU A 12 -8.04 0.30 17.82
CA GLU A 12 -9.39 0.10 18.35
C GLU A 12 -9.39 -0.14 19.87
N GLN A 13 -8.29 -0.63 20.45
CA GLN A 13 -8.22 -0.92 21.88
C GLN A 13 -8.19 0.37 22.72
N ILE A 14 -7.58 1.42 22.18
CA ILE A 14 -7.47 2.73 22.83
C ILE A 14 -8.42 3.77 22.23
N ASN A 15 -9.15 3.40 21.17
CA ASN A 15 -10.05 4.27 20.42
C ASN A 15 -9.36 5.59 19.98
N ASP A 16 -8.09 5.48 19.59
CA ASP A 16 -7.25 6.62 19.19
C ASP A 16 -6.15 6.16 18.22
N TYR A 17 -5.42 7.13 17.67
CA TYR A 17 -4.26 6.90 16.82
C TYR A 17 -2.98 6.75 17.63
N LYS A 18 -2.10 5.86 17.17
CA LYS A 18 -0.72 5.78 17.65
C LYS A 18 0.28 5.76 16.50
N LEU A 19 1.54 6.09 16.82
CA LEU A 19 2.65 5.95 15.90
C LEU A 19 3.27 4.56 16.07
N VAL A 20 3.49 3.90 14.95
CA VAL A 20 4.23 2.64 14.85
C VAL A 20 5.38 2.88 13.88
N ASP A 21 6.59 2.55 14.29
CA ASP A 21 7.73 2.59 13.38
C ASP A 21 7.70 1.33 12.50
N VAL A 22 7.75 1.56 11.19
CA VAL A 22 7.86 0.49 10.20
C VAL A 22 9.24 0.54 9.55
N THR A 23 9.85 -0.61 9.33
CA THR A 23 11.17 -0.71 8.68
C THR A 23 11.04 -1.14 7.22
N ARG A 24 12.09 -0.87 6.45
CA ARG A 24 12.17 -1.34 5.07
C ARG A 24 12.05 -2.86 4.97
N GLU A 25 12.68 -3.59 5.89
CA GLU A 25 12.68 -5.06 5.91
C GLU A 25 11.27 -5.61 6.12
N GLN A 26 10.51 -5.05 7.07
CA GLN A 26 9.11 -5.43 7.31
C GLN A 26 8.24 -5.22 6.06
N ILE A 27 8.46 -4.11 5.35
CA ILE A 27 7.75 -3.83 4.09
C ILE A 27 8.10 -4.84 3.00
N VAL A 28 9.38 -5.23 2.88
CA VAL A 28 9.82 -6.26 1.94
C VAL A 28 9.18 -7.62 2.25
N GLU A 29 9.09 -7.99 3.53
CA GLU A 29 8.39 -9.20 3.96
C GLU A 29 6.89 -9.13 3.64
N ALA A 30 6.27 -7.97 3.84
CA ALA A 30 4.88 -7.75 3.49
C ALA A 30 4.62 -7.89 1.98
N PHE A 31 5.52 -7.43 1.10
CA PHE A 31 5.39 -7.69 -0.35
C PHE A 31 5.43 -9.18 -0.67
N LYS A 32 6.32 -9.95 -0.02
CA LYS A 32 6.41 -11.40 -0.22
C LYS A 32 5.12 -12.10 0.25
N GLN A 33 4.60 -11.74 1.42
CA GLN A 33 3.35 -12.30 1.92
C GLN A 33 2.18 -11.92 1.01
N TYR A 34 2.12 -10.66 0.55
CA TYR A 34 1.10 -10.22 -0.40
C TYR A 34 1.12 -11.05 -1.69
N ASN A 35 2.30 -11.36 -2.24
CA ASN A 35 2.40 -12.20 -3.43
C ASN A 35 1.93 -13.64 -3.18
N ILE A 36 2.09 -14.18 -1.96
CA ILE A 36 1.60 -15.52 -1.59
C ILE A 36 0.07 -15.53 -1.49
N ASP A 37 -0.49 -14.53 -0.81
CA ASP A 37 -1.93 -14.44 -0.57
C ASP A 37 -2.70 -14.03 -1.84
N TYR A 38 -2.05 -13.27 -2.73
CA TYR A 38 -2.63 -12.74 -3.96
C TYR A 38 -1.73 -13.03 -5.18
N PRO A 39 -1.62 -14.31 -5.60
CA PRO A 39 -0.70 -14.72 -6.66
C PRO A 39 -1.02 -14.14 -8.05
N LYS A 40 -2.24 -13.60 -8.24
CA LYS A 40 -2.71 -13.00 -9.50
C LYS A 40 -2.61 -11.48 -9.57
N ASN A 41 -2.09 -10.80 -8.54
CA ASN A 41 -2.11 -9.34 -8.46
C ASN A 41 -0.92 -8.66 -9.17
N ASP A 42 -0.37 -9.27 -10.22
CA ASP A 42 0.71 -8.67 -11.01
C ASP A 42 0.14 -7.69 -12.05
N TYR A 43 0.34 -6.39 -11.82
CA TYR A 43 -0.13 -5.34 -12.73
C TYR A 43 0.47 -5.43 -14.15
N HIS A 44 1.63 -6.08 -14.31
CA HIS A 44 2.31 -6.10 -15.61
C HIS A 44 1.74 -7.10 -16.62
N ASP A 45 1.00 -8.11 -16.17
CA ASP A 45 0.72 -9.28 -17.01
C ASP A 45 -0.75 -9.40 -17.43
N GLU A 46 -1.68 -8.89 -16.61
CA GLU A 46 -3.11 -9.06 -16.84
C GLU A 46 -3.79 -7.76 -16.47
N GLY A 47 -4.51 -7.09 -17.39
CA GLY A 47 -5.29 -5.88 -17.10
C GLY A 47 -6.48 -6.09 -16.16
N HIS A 48 -6.38 -7.10 -15.30
CA HIS A 48 -7.23 -7.47 -14.18
C HIS A 48 -6.35 -7.50 -12.93
N ASN A 49 -6.25 -6.36 -12.24
CA ASN A 49 -5.65 -6.34 -10.91
C ASN A 49 -6.76 -6.15 -9.86
N PRO A 50 -7.08 -7.16 -9.05
CA PRO A 50 -8.20 -7.14 -8.10
C PRO A 50 -8.26 -5.90 -7.18
N TRP A 51 -7.12 -5.39 -6.73
CA TRP A 51 -7.13 -4.16 -5.91
C TRP A 51 -7.30 -2.88 -6.72
N LEU A 52 -7.06 -2.93 -8.04
CA LEU A 52 -7.43 -1.86 -8.94
C LEU A 52 -8.94 -1.89 -9.27
N GLU A 53 -9.53 -3.08 -9.34
CA GLU A 53 -10.97 -3.31 -9.55
C GLU A 53 -11.81 -2.90 -8.32
N ASP A 54 -11.29 -3.09 -7.09
CA ASP A 54 -11.90 -2.58 -5.84
C ASP A 54 -12.21 -1.05 -5.91
N ASP A 55 -11.47 -0.28 -6.73
CA ASP A 55 -11.70 1.16 -6.94
C ASP A 55 -12.85 1.47 -7.92
N ILE A 56 -13.27 0.51 -8.76
CA ILE A 56 -14.50 0.65 -9.57
C ILE A 56 -15.70 0.68 -8.64
N GLU A 57 -15.68 -0.15 -7.60
CA GLU A 57 -16.74 -0.19 -6.58
C GLU A 57 -16.60 0.93 -5.53
N ARG A 58 -15.37 1.42 -5.30
CA ARG A 58 -15.06 2.47 -4.31
C ARG A 58 -14.08 3.52 -4.85
N PRO A 59 -14.52 4.42 -5.76
CA PRO A 59 -13.65 5.37 -6.42
C PRO A 59 -12.95 6.30 -5.43
N GLY A 60 -11.62 6.37 -5.51
CA GLY A 60 -10.77 7.21 -4.66
C GLY A 60 -10.28 6.50 -3.39
N ALA A 61 -10.51 5.18 -3.25
CA ALA A 61 -10.02 4.44 -2.09
C ALA A 61 -8.48 4.37 -2.04
N TYR A 62 -7.80 4.49 -3.19
CA TYR A 62 -6.35 4.36 -3.32
C TYR A 62 -5.75 5.32 -4.36
N GLU A 63 -5.19 6.45 -3.92
CA GLU A 63 -4.56 7.43 -4.84
C GLU A 63 -3.13 7.07 -5.27
N TRP A 64 -2.42 6.27 -4.47
CA TRP A 64 -0.99 6.02 -4.61
C TRP A 64 -0.68 4.53 -4.69
N ALA A 65 0.31 4.19 -5.52
CA ALA A 65 0.83 2.84 -5.67
C ALA A 65 2.34 2.79 -5.42
N VAL A 66 2.81 1.64 -4.99
CA VAL A 66 4.22 1.43 -4.60
C VAL A 66 4.85 0.41 -5.53
N TRP A 67 6.03 0.74 -6.05
CA TRP A 67 6.80 -0.13 -6.93
C TRP A 67 7.88 -0.88 -6.18
N TYR A 68 7.93 -2.20 -6.38
CA TYR A 68 8.95 -3.07 -5.81
C TYR A 68 9.20 -4.26 -6.75
N GLU A 69 10.46 -4.55 -7.06
CA GLU A 69 10.88 -5.68 -7.93
C GLU A 69 10.10 -5.78 -9.26
N GLY A 70 9.84 -4.63 -9.90
CA GLY A 70 9.13 -4.58 -11.18
C GLY A 70 7.60 -4.71 -11.06
N ARG A 71 7.05 -4.85 -9.86
CA ARG A 71 5.60 -4.97 -9.61
C ARG A 71 5.04 -3.73 -8.93
N CYS A 72 3.73 -3.54 -9.08
CA CYS A 72 2.97 -2.41 -8.54
C CYS A 72 1.98 -2.88 -7.47
N TYR A 73 2.02 -2.26 -6.29
CA TYR A 73 1.30 -2.71 -5.11
C TYR A 73 0.40 -1.63 -4.50
N PRO A 74 -0.73 -2.02 -3.86
CA PRO A 74 -1.55 -1.12 -3.07
C PRO A 74 -0.90 -0.86 -1.71
N GLY A 75 -0.33 0.34 -1.53
CA GLY A 75 0.44 0.68 -0.32
C GLY A 75 -0.32 0.43 1.00
N LYS A 76 -1.63 0.67 1.05
CA LYS A 76 -2.46 0.42 2.25
C LYS A 76 -2.49 -1.05 2.66
N TYR A 77 -2.60 -1.98 1.71
CA TYR A 77 -2.66 -3.41 2.04
C TYR A 77 -1.31 -3.89 2.53
N ILE A 78 -0.23 -3.43 1.89
CA ILE A 78 1.13 -3.76 2.33
C ILE A 78 1.36 -3.28 3.78
N LEU A 79 0.92 -2.07 4.13
CA LEU A 79 1.02 -1.59 5.52
C LEU A 79 0.14 -2.38 6.49
N ARG A 80 -0.99 -2.94 6.03
CA ARG A 80 -1.82 -3.84 6.85
C ARG A 80 -1.11 -5.15 7.17
N PHE A 81 -0.34 -5.71 6.22
CA PHE A 81 0.50 -6.88 6.48
C PHE A 81 1.59 -6.60 7.51
N VAL A 82 2.20 -5.39 7.47
CA VAL A 82 3.24 -5.02 8.45
C VAL A 82 2.67 -4.79 9.85
N THR A 83 1.52 -4.12 9.93
CA THR A 83 1.08 -3.52 11.20
C THR A 83 -0.08 -4.27 11.86
N GLY A 84 -0.81 -5.11 11.10
CA GLY A 84 -2.05 -5.74 11.56
C GLY A 84 -3.24 -4.80 11.64
N TYR A 85 -3.06 -3.49 11.48
CA TYR A 85 -4.13 -2.49 11.59
C TYR A 85 -4.85 -2.28 10.25
N GLY A 86 -6.18 -2.18 10.28
CA GLY A 86 -7.00 -1.91 9.09
C GLY A 86 -7.22 -0.41 8.79
N GLY A 87 -7.09 0.43 9.82
CA GLY A 87 -7.29 1.87 9.75
C GLY A 87 -5.97 2.64 9.71
N PHE A 88 -5.76 3.37 8.62
CA PHE A 88 -4.63 4.29 8.46
C PHE A 88 -5.18 5.71 8.26
N TYR A 89 -4.54 6.70 8.87
CA TYR A 89 -4.98 8.09 8.68
C TYR A 89 -4.62 8.58 7.27
N GLY A 90 -5.64 8.92 6.48
CA GLY A 90 -5.54 9.57 5.16
C GLY A 90 -6.06 11.02 5.15
N GLY A 91 -6.29 11.63 6.31
CA GLY A 91 -6.65 13.05 6.42
C GLY A 91 -5.42 13.95 6.32
N TRP A 92 -5.63 15.22 5.97
CA TRP A 92 -4.59 16.22 5.68
C TRP A 92 -3.47 16.27 6.74
N GLY A 93 -2.22 16.02 6.31
CA GLY A 93 -1.02 16.15 7.14
C GLY A 93 -0.15 14.89 7.17
N ASN A 94 0.97 14.91 6.44
CA ASN A 94 2.27 14.22 6.56
C ASN A 94 2.41 12.74 7.01
N THR A 95 1.35 11.98 7.30
CA THR A 95 1.43 10.50 7.47
C THR A 95 0.60 9.79 6.41
N LYS A 96 0.70 10.25 5.16
CA LYS A 96 0.12 9.54 4.04
C LYS A 96 0.96 8.28 3.78
N THR A 97 0.30 7.17 3.46
CA THR A 97 0.96 5.87 3.22
C THR A 97 2.13 5.97 2.24
N ASN A 98 2.01 6.80 1.19
CA ASN A 98 3.09 7.08 0.24
C ASN A 98 4.34 7.70 0.89
N THR A 99 4.22 8.60 1.86
CA THR A 99 5.37 9.23 2.55
C THR A 99 6.20 8.19 3.31
N VAL A 100 5.54 7.20 3.91
CA VAL A 100 6.22 6.08 4.59
C VAL A 100 7.05 5.28 3.59
N PHE A 101 6.47 4.91 2.45
CA PHE A 101 7.19 4.18 1.41
C PHE A 101 8.34 5.00 0.80
N ASP A 102 8.12 6.29 0.52
CA ASP A 102 9.15 7.19 0.00
C ASP A 102 10.33 7.34 0.97
N THR A 103 10.04 7.55 2.27
CA THR A 103 11.05 7.63 3.35
C THR A 103 11.90 6.35 3.43
N LEU A 104 11.26 5.19 3.24
CA LEU A 104 11.93 3.89 3.23
C LEU A 104 12.67 3.60 1.91
N GLY A 105 12.58 4.49 0.92
CA GLY A 105 13.27 4.38 -0.36
C GLY A 105 12.57 3.49 -1.39
N PHE A 106 11.26 3.37 -1.31
CA PHE A 106 10.45 2.74 -2.37
C PHE A 106 9.96 3.80 -3.35
N LYS A 107 9.84 3.42 -4.62
CA LYS A 107 9.28 4.31 -5.63
C LYS A 107 7.75 4.34 -5.46
N VAL A 108 7.21 5.53 -5.25
CA VAL A 108 5.76 5.76 -5.17
C VAL A 108 5.31 6.55 -6.39
N THR A 109 4.22 6.11 -7.02
CA THR A 109 3.61 6.83 -8.14
C THR A 109 2.12 7.01 -7.87
N PRO A 110 1.45 7.94 -8.57
CA PRO A 110 0.01 7.88 -8.68
C PRO A 110 -0.43 6.47 -9.08
N ARG A 111 -1.59 6.04 -8.58
CA ARG A 111 -2.16 4.74 -8.96
C ARG A 111 -2.26 4.67 -10.49
N PRO A 112 -1.87 3.55 -11.12
CA PRO A 112 -2.18 3.34 -12.52
C PRO A 112 -3.69 3.38 -12.70
N GLN A 113 -4.18 4.17 -13.65
CA GLN A 113 -5.59 4.14 -13.98
C GLN A 113 -5.87 2.83 -14.73
N LEU A 114 -6.90 2.08 -14.31
CA LEU A 114 -7.51 1.12 -15.21
C LEU A 114 -8.06 1.94 -16.36
N ASP A 115 -7.44 1.85 -17.53
CA ASP A 115 -8.09 2.36 -18.73
C ASP A 115 -9.33 1.49 -18.91
N ARG A 116 -10.52 2.09 -18.79
CA ARG A 116 -11.79 1.39 -19.03
C ARG A 116 -11.90 0.85 -20.46
N ASN A 117 -11.01 1.29 -21.35
CA ASN A 117 -10.87 0.81 -22.72
C ASN A 117 -9.66 -0.11 -22.92
N TRP A 118 -8.96 -0.54 -21.87
CA TRP A 118 -7.90 -1.53 -21.98
C TRP A 118 -8.50 -2.84 -22.51
N GLN A 119 -8.10 -3.22 -23.72
CA GLN A 119 -8.30 -4.55 -24.27
C GLN A 119 -6.91 -5.20 -24.38
N PRO A 120 -6.79 -6.49 -24.09
CA PRO A 120 -5.51 -7.22 -24.14
C PRO A 120 -4.83 -7.14 -25.51
#